data_AF-A0AAW5LRZ3-F1
#
_entry.id   AF-A0AAW5LRZ3-F1
#
_cell.length_a   1.000
_cell.length_b   1.000
_cell.length_c   1.000
_cell.angle_alpha   90.00
_cell.angle_beta   90.00
_cell.angle_gamma   90.00
#
_symmetry.space_group_name_H-M   'P 1'
#
loop_
_entity.id
_entity.type
_entity.pdbx_description
1 polymer ?
#
loop_
_entity_poly.entity_id
_entity_poly.type
_entity_poly.pdbx_seq_one_letter_code
_entity_poly.pdbx_strand_id
1 'polypeptide(L)'
;MDKTRLVNLANDLMIKQIYSGLECSIGTWLFDDGTFSIQLTHLDDRYEYNNETLRIYEWQSDEQILSTFEQMKDVIAGERLITNE
;
A
#
# COMPACT_ATOMS: atom_id res chain seq x y z
N MET A 1 0.55 15.16 -2.96
CA MET A 1 0.51 14.70 -4.37
C MET A 1 -0.88 14.90 -4.95
N ASP A 2 -1.05 15.17 -6.26
CA ASP A 2 -2.39 15.25 -6.86
C ASP A 2 -3.07 13.87 -6.98
N LYS A 3 -4.40 13.88 -7.02
CA LYS A 3 -5.25 12.69 -7.02
C LYS A 3 -5.01 11.76 -8.22
N THR A 4 -4.74 12.31 -9.40
CA THR A 4 -4.47 11.50 -10.61
C THR A 4 -3.19 10.70 -10.44
N ARG A 5 -2.13 11.31 -9.88
CA ARG A 5 -0.89 10.60 -9.57
C ARG A 5 -1.09 9.52 -8.51
N LEU A 6 -1.87 9.78 -7.45
CA LEU A 6 -2.21 8.76 -6.45
C LEU A 6 -2.96 7.58 -7.06
N VAL A 7 -3.93 7.83 -7.95
CA VAL A 7 -4.63 6.76 -8.68
C VAL A 7 -3.66 5.92 -9.52
N ASN A 8 -2.68 6.54 -10.17
CA ASN A 8 -1.66 5.80 -10.92
C ASN A 8 -0.79 4.92 -10.01
N LEU A 9 -0.43 5.39 -8.81
CA LEU A 9 0.28 4.56 -7.83
C LEU A 9 -0.58 3.37 -7.39
N ALA A 10 -1.86 3.58 -7.10
CA ALA A 10 -2.78 2.50 -6.71
C ALA A 10 -2.89 1.44 -7.81
N ASN A 11 -3.03 1.86 -9.07
CA ASN A 11 -3.09 0.95 -10.22
C ASN A 11 -1.79 0.14 -10.38
N ASP A 12 -0.62 0.77 -10.20
CA ASP A 12 0.66 0.07 -10.27
C ASP A 12 0.77 -1.02 -9.19
N LEU A 13 0.37 -0.71 -7.95
CA LEU A 13 0.32 -1.71 -6.86
C LEU A 13 -0.65 -2.85 -7.16
N MET A 14 -1.84 -2.55 -7.70
CA MET A 14 -2.82 -3.58 -8.07
C MET A 14 -2.27 -4.52 -9.16
N ILE A 15 -1.62 -3.97 -10.19
CA ILE A 15 -0.98 -4.78 -11.23
C ILE A 15 0.06 -5.70 -10.60
N LYS A 16 0.94 -5.17 -9.73
CA LYS A 16 1.96 -5.97 -9.06
C LYS A 16 1.36 -7.05 -8.15
N GLN A 17 0.32 -6.71 -7.40
CA GLN A 17 -0.39 -7.65 -6.52
C GLN A 17 -0.92 -8.85 -7.31
N ILE A 18 -1.51 -8.63 -8.49
CA ILE A 18 -2.02 -9.71 -9.36
C ILE A 18 -0.92 -10.72 -9.74
N TYR A 19 0.32 -10.26 -9.93
CA TYR A 19 1.45 -11.12 -10.32
C TYR A 19 2.32 -11.60 -9.15
N SER A 20 2.06 -11.14 -7.93
CA SER A 20 2.92 -11.41 -6.77
C SER A 20 2.88 -12.86 -6.29
N GLY A 21 1.74 -13.54 -6.44
CA GLY A 21 1.51 -14.85 -5.82
C GLY A 21 1.43 -14.82 -4.29
N LEU A 22 1.47 -13.64 -3.66
CA LEU A 22 1.34 -13.46 -2.22
C LEU A 22 -0.10 -13.19 -1.80
N GLU A 23 -0.45 -13.60 -0.58
CA GLU A 23 -1.72 -13.27 0.04
C GLU A 23 -1.70 -11.81 0.52
N CYS A 24 -2.01 -10.88 -0.38
CA CYS A 24 -2.18 -9.47 -0.03
C CYS A 24 -3.32 -8.83 -0.82
N SER A 25 -3.86 -7.74 -0.28
CA SER A 25 -4.94 -6.97 -0.91
C SER A 25 -4.58 -5.49 -1.01
N ILE A 26 -4.90 -4.90 -2.16
CA ILE A 26 -4.83 -3.46 -2.40
C ILE A 26 -6.25 -2.89 -2.33
N GLY A 27 -6.44 -1.92 -1.44
CA GLY A 27 -7.69 -1.18 -1.28
C GLY A 27 -7.50 0.30 -1.57
N THR A 28 -8.57 0.98 -1.98
CA THR A 28 -8.62 2.44 -2.04
C THR A 28 -9.82 2.93 -1.27
N TRP A 29 -9.71 4.11 -0.65
CA TRP A 29 -10.79 4.72 0.11
C TRP A 29 -10.94 6.19 -0.23
N LEU A 30 -12.18 6.64 -0.43
CA LEU A 30 -12.55 8.04 -0.54
C LEU A 30 -13.29 8.43 0.74
N PHE A 31 -12.68 9.30 1.54
CA PHE A 31 -13.29 9.81 2.77
C PHE A 31 -14.37 10.87 2.47
N ASP A 32 -15.22 11.14 3.45
CA ASP A 32 -16.33 12.09 3.33
C ASP A 32 -15.88 13.53 3.01
N ASP A 33 -14.65 13.88 3.39
CA ASP A 33 -14.01 15.17 3.09
C ASP A 33 -13.40 15.23 1.67
N GLY A 34 -13.51 14.16 0.89
CA GLY A 34 -12.95 14.03 -0.46
C GLY A 34 -11.52 13.52 -0.52
N THR A 35 -10.87 13.29 0.63
CA THR A 35 -9.51 12.76 0.74
C THR A 35 -9.45 11.34 0.18
N PHE A 36 -8.46 11.06 -0.65
CA PHE A 36 -8.17 9.73 -1.18
C PHE A 36 -7.07 9.02 -0.38
N SER A 37 -7.16 7.70 -0.26
CA SER A 37 -6.11 6.87 0.31
C SER A 37 -5.97 5.53 -0.39
N ILE A 38 -4.78 4.95 -0.24
CA ILE A 38 -4.38 3.65 -0.76
C ILE A 38 -3.96 2.79 0.43
N GLN A 39 -4.39 1.53 0.44
CA GLN A 39 -4.08 0.59 1.50
C GLN A 39 -3.49 -0.69 0.89
N LEU A 40 -2.43 -1.21 1.50
CA LEU A 40 -1.94 -2.58 1.29
C LEU A 40 -2.16 -3.34 2.60
N THR A 41 -2.90 -4.44 2.55
CA THR A 41 -2.99 -5.41 3.66
C THR A 41 -2.25 -6.67 3.25
N HIS A 42 -1.19 -7.03 3.96
CA HIS A 42 -0.42 -8.26 3.76
C HIS A 42 -0.83 -9.30 4.79
N LEU A 43 -1.16 -10.51 4.36
CA LEU A 43 -1.49 -11.65 5.23
C LEU A 43 -0.24 -12.51 5.38
N ASP A 44 0.19 -12.73 6.61
CA ASP A 44 1.39 -13.50 6.92
C ASP A 44 1.35 -13.94 8.38
N ASP A 45 1.68 -15.20 8.66
CA ASP A 45 1.64 -15.81 10.00
C ASP A 45 2.71 -15.26 10.95
N ARG A 46 3.69 -14.52 10.42
CA ARG A 46 4.71 -13.83 11.20
C ARG A 46 4.19 -12.56 11.88
N TYR A 47 3.03 -12.03 11.49
CA TYR A 47 2.39 -10.90 12.17
C TYR A 47 1.57 -11.36 13.38
N GLU A 48 1.48 -10.52 14.42
CA GLU A 48 0.72 -10.83 15.66
C GLU A 48 -0.74 -11.25 15.38
N TYR A 49 -1.37 -10.61 14.41
CA TYR A 49 -2.77 -10.86 14.02
C TYR A 49 -2.91 -11.54 12.65
N ASN A 50 -1.85 -12.23 12.18
CA ASN A 50 -1.73 -12.82 10.86
C ASN A 50 -1.90 -11.83 9.67
N ASN A 51 -1.91 -10.53 9.96
CA ASN A 51 -1.93 -9.48 8.95
C ASN A 51 -1.23 -8.22 9.45
N GLU A 52 -0.83 -7.39 8.50
CA GLU A 52 -0.50 -6.00 8.75
C GLU A 52 -0.88 -5.12 7.56
N THR A 53 -0.96 -3.81 7.81
CA THR A 53 -1.49 -2.84 6.86
C THR A 53 -0.61 -1.58 6.73
N LEU A 54 -0.21 -1.27 5.50
CA LEU A 54 0.36 0.03 5.13
C LEU A 54 -0.71 0.93 4.50
N ARG A 55 -0.58 2.25 4.71
CA ARG A 55 -1.51 3.24 4.18
C ARG A 55 -0.79 4.46 3.63
N ILE A 56 -1.24 4.91 2.48
CA ILE A 56 -0.89 6.19 1.87
C ILE A 56 -2.12 7.08 1.94
N TYR A 57 -1.96 8.29 2.44
CA TYR A 57 -3.01 9.29 2.49
C TYR A 57 -2.67 10.51 1.63
N GLU A 58 -3.68 11.09 0.97
CA GLU A 58 -3.50 12.24 0.08
C GLU A 58 -2.89 13.48 0.76
N TRP A 59 -3.10 13.65 2.07
CA TRP A 59 -2.57 14.77 2.85
C TRP A 59 -1.10 14.62 3.28
N GLN A 60 -0.48 13.46 3.04
CA GLN A 60 0.94 13.25 3.32
C GLN A 60 1.83 14.02 2.33
N SER A 61 3.08 14.26 2.72
CA SER A 61 4.06 14.85 1.80
C SER A 61 4.38 13.89 0.65
N ASP A 62 4.79 14.42 -0.50
CA ASP A 62 5.18 13.60 -1.65
C ASP A 62 6.30 12.60 -1.30
N GLU A 63 7.22 12.98 -0.41
CA GLU A 63 8.28 12.12 0.09
C GLU A 63 7.73 10.94 0.91
N GLN A 64 6.80 11.20 1.84
CA GLN A 64 6.15 10.15 2.64
C GLN A 64 5.35 9.19 1.76
N ILE A 65 4.61 9.73 0.79
CA ILE A 65 3.82 8.96 -0.18
C ILE A 65 4.72 8.02 -0.98
N LEU A 66 5.80 8.55 -1.55
CA LEU A 66 6.72 7.76 -2.38
C LEU A 66 7.50 6.74 -1.55
N SER A 67 7.95 7.10 -0.36
CA SER A 67 8.62 6.17 0.55
C SER A 67 7.71 4.99 0.93
N THR A 68 6.45 5.27 1.29
CA THR A 68 5.47 4.21 1.62
C THR A 68 5.13 3.39 0.38
N PHE A 69 5.04 4.00 -0.80
CA PHE A 69 4.79 3.30 -2.06
C PHE A 69 5.92 2.31 -2.40
N GLU A 70 7.19 2.71 -2.25
CA GLU A 70 8.32 1.80 -2.41
C GLU A 70 8.25 0.64 -1.41
N GLN A 71 7.97 0.93 -0.14
CA GLN A 71 7.78 -0.11 0.89
C GLN A 71 6.66 -1.09 0.52
N MET A 72 5.53 -0.61 0.01
CA MET A 72 4.44 -1.46 -0.45
C MET A 72 4.88 -2.39 -1.60
N LYS A 73 5.70 -1.89 -2.55
CA LYS A 73 6.22 -2.73 -3.63
C LYS A 73 7.14 -3.84 -3.11
N ASP A 74 8.02 -3.53 -2.17
CA ASP A 74 8.93 -4.52 -1.59
C ASP A 74 8.15 -5.62 -0.84
N VAL A 75 7.08 -5.24 -0.13
CA VAL A 75 6.17 -6.20 0.52
C VAL A 75 5.48 -7.08 -0.52
N ILE A 76 4.93 -6.49 -1.60
CA ILE A 76 4.28 -7.24 -2.69
C ILE A 76 5.28 -8.17 -3.42
N ALA A 77 6.55 -7.78 -3.51
CA ALA A 77 7.60 -8.62 -4.06
C ALA A 77 8.07 -9.73 -3.11
N GLY A 78 7.60 -9.74 -1.86
CA GLY A 78 8.01 -10.69 -0.83
C GLY A 78 9.41 -10.42 -0.26
N GLU A 79 9.97 -9.24 -0.51
CA GLU A 79 11.32 -8.86 -0.10
C GLU A 79 11.38 -8.46 1.38
N ARG A 80 10.25 -8.03 1.95
CA ARG A 80 10.16 -7.63 3.37
C ARG A 80 8.76 -7.85 3.96
N LEU A 81 8.72 -7.92 5.30
CA LEU A 81 7.50 -7.70 6.06
C LEU A 81 7.24 -6.19 6.24
N ILE A 82 5.99 -5.83 6.55
CA ILE A 82 5.60 -4.45 6.88
C ILE A 82 6.36 -3.99 8.13
N THR A 83 6.35 -4.81 9.18
CA THR A 83 7.00 -4.55 10.49
C THR A 83 8.49 -4.86 10.52
N ASN A 84 9.19 -4.92 9.38
CA ASN A 84 10.65 -4.95 9.38
C ASN A 84 11.19 -3.56 9.79
N GLU A 85 11.17 -3.30 11.11
CA GLU A 85 12.29 -2.92 12.00
C GLU A 85 11.79 -2.75 13.46
#